data_AF-A0AB39VKW4-F1
#
_entry.id   AF-A0AB39VKW4-F1
#
_cell.length_a   1.000
_cell.length_b   1.000
_cell.length_c   1.000
_cell.angle_alpha   90.00
_cell.angle_beta   90.00
_cell.angle_gamma   90.00
#
_symmetry.space_group_name_H-M   'P 1'
#
loop_
_entity.id
_entity.type
_entity.pdbx_description
1 polymer ?
#
loop_
_entity_poly.entity_id
_entity_poly.type
_entity_poly.pdbx_seq_one_letter_code
_entity_poly.pdbx_strand_id
1 'polypeptide(L)'
;MAMFNPPHPGEIISGILEDLGVGIRELARALDIAPSTAQRLVSGQAAVSPEMAIKLAAVLGSTPEMWMRLQASYSLEVAAKAVDTSRLTQLYKPTSFTPHWI
;
A
#
# COMPACT_ATOMS: atom_id res chain seq x y z
N MET A 1 -13.71 -7.20 -16.86
CA MET A 1 -12.47 -6.76 -16.17
C MET A 1 -12.81 -6.64 -14.70
N ALA A 2 -12.10 -7.34 -13.82
CA ALA A 2 -12.32 -7.18 -12.39
C ALA A 2 -12.02 -5.72 -12.03
N MET A 3 -13.03 -4.99 -11.52
CA MET A 3 -12.82 -3.71 -10.86
C MET A 3 -12.03 -4.00 -9.59
N PHE A 4 -10.72 -4.19 -9.73
CA PHE A 4 -9.82 -4.31 -8.60
C PHE A 4 -9.63 -2.89 -8.08
N ASN A 5 -10.40 -2.53 -7.06
CA ASN A 5 -10.18 -1.31 -6.29
C ASN A 5 -9.31 -1.70 -5.09
N PRO A 6 -7.96 -1.73 -5.22
CA PRO A 6 -7.08 -2.10 -4.12
C PRO A 6 -7.37 -1.19 -2.93
N PRO A 7 -7.66 -1.75 -1.74
CA PRO A 7 -7.87 -0.94 -0.54
C PRO A 7 -6.59 -0.18 -0.19
N HIS A 8 -6.73 1.02 0.39
CA HIS A 8 -5.59 1.73 0.95
C HIS A 8 -4.98 0.87 2.07
N PRO A 9 -3.64 0.79 2.24
CA PRO A 9 -3.03 0.02 3.33
C PRO A 9 -3.58 0.35 4.73
N GLY A 10 -3.98 1.61 4.94
CA GLY A 10 -4.65 2.08 6.15
C GLY A 10 -5.94 1.34 6.51
N GLU A 11 -6.75 0.95 5.51
CA GLU A 11 -7.97 0.17 5.73
C GLU A 11 -7.63 -1.25 6.21
N ILE A 12 -6.58 -1.86 5.64
CA ILE A 12 -6.06 -3.16 6.09
C ILE A 12 -5.56 -3.08 7.53
N ILE A 13 -4.83 -2.01 7.87
CA ILE A 13 -4.37 -1.77 9.25
C ILE A 13 -5.57 -1.62 10.18
N SER A 14 -6.62 -0.88 9.79
CA SER A 14 -7.83 -0.72 10.62
C SER A 14 -8.47 -2.07 10.94
N GLY A 15 -8.65 -2.94 9.96
CA GLY A 15 -9.20 -4.29 10.18
C GLY A 15 -8.35 -5.13 11.14
N ILE A 16 -7.01 -5.08 10.99
CA ILE A 16 -6.10 -5.76 11.92
C ILE A 16 -6.24 -5.20 13.34
N LEU A 17 -6.35 -3.88 13.50
CA LEU A 17 -6.54 -3.26 14.81
C LEU A 17 -7.87 -3.65 15.47
N GLU A 18 -8.94 -3.72 14.68
CA GLU A 18 -10.26 -4.18 15.12
C GLU A 18 -10.22 -5.63 15.61
N ASP A 19 -9.59 -6.52 14.84
CA ASP A 19 -9.44 -7.94 15.19
C ASP A 19 -8.59 -8.15 16.46
N LEU A 20 -7.58 -7.29 16.68
CA LEU A 20 -6.72 -7.34 17.86
C LEU A 20 -7.31 -6.58 19.07
N GLY A 21 -8.38 -5.81 18.90
CA GLY A 21 -8.91 -4.93 19.94
C GLY A 21 -7.95 -3.80 20.34
N VAL A 22 -7.06 -3.39 19.44
CA VAL A 22 -5.98 -2.41 19.69
C VAL A 22 -6.37 -1.03 19.19
N GLY A 23 -6.18 0.00 20.02
CA GLY A 23 -6.45 1.38 19.65
C GLY A 23 -5.31 2.05 18.87
N ILE A 24 -5.62 3.14 18.16
CA ILE A 24 -4.64 3.93 17.38
C ILE A 24 -3.46 4.44 18.22
N ARG A 25 -3.71 4.82 19.49
CA ARG A 25 -2.64 5.27 20.40
C ARG A 25 -1.66 4.16 20.74
N GLU A 26 -2.15 2.94 20.85
CA GLU A 26 -1.32 1.77 21.12
C GLU A 26 -0.52 1.37 19.89
N LEU A 27 -1.13 1.39 18.71
CA LEU A 27 -0.40 1.25 17.44
C LEU A 27 0.71 2.30 17.31
N ALA A 28 0.42 3.57 17.59
CA ALA A 28 1.38 4.66 17.49
C ALA A 28 2.61 4.43 18.38
N ARG A 29 2.38 3.99 19.62
CA ARG A 29 3.43 3.62 20.57
C ARG A 29 4.24 2.40 20.08
N ALA A 30 3.58 1.38 19.54
CA ALA A 30 4.25 0.18 19.04
C ALA A 30 5.13 0.48 17.81
N LEU A 31 4.69 1.39 16.94
CA LEU A 31 5.45 1.84 15.75
C LEU A 31 6.48 2.94 16.06
N ASP A 32 6.56 3.43 17.30
CA ASP A 32 7.38 4.58 17.69
C ASP A 32 7.14 5.80 16.79
N ILE A 33 5.87 6.24 16.72
CA ILE A 33 5.43 7.42 15.96
C ILE A 33 4.41 8.24 16.75
N ALA A 34 4.21 9.49 16.33
CA ALA A 34 3.14 10.32 16.89
C ALA A 34 1.75 9.72 16.62
N PRO A 35 0.80 9.81 17.57
CA PRO A 35 -0.58 9.35 17.36
C PRO A 35 -1.28 9.98 16.15
N SER A 36 -0.95 11.23 15.82
CA SER A 36 -1.46 11.91 14.62
C SER A 36 -0.95 11.28 13.33
N THR A 37 0.29 10.77 13.31
CA THR A 37 0.83 10.03 12.17
C THR A 37 0.14 8.67 12.03
N ALA A 38 -0.06 7.94 13.12
CA ALA A 38 -0.82 6.69 13.10
C ALA A 38 -2.27 6.91 12.62
N GLN A 39 -2.94 7.96 13.11
CA GLN A 39 -4.29 8.31 12.67
C GLN A 39 -4.36 8.56 11.17
N ARG A 40 -3.44 9.38 10.62
CA ARG A 40 -3.41 9.67 9.18
C ARG A 40 -3.13 8.42 8.34
N LEU A 41 -2.28 7.53 8.85
CA LEU A 41 -1.97 6.27 8.18
C LEU A 41 -3.22 5.38 8.08
N VAL A 42 -3.90 5.17 9.22
CA VAL A 42 -5.11 4.34 9.31
C VAL A 42 -6.27 4.94 8.51
N SER A 43 -6.45 6.27 8.52
CA SER A 43 -7.50 6.95 7.75
C SER A 43 -7.18 7.12 6.25
N GLY A 44 -6.06 6.59 5.78
CA GLY A 44 -5.63 6.70 4.38
C GLY A 44 -5.22 8.10 3.92
N GLN A 45 -4.97 9.01 4.86
CA GLN A 45 -4.47 10.36 4.60
C GLN A 45 -2.95 10.42 4.46
N ALA A 46 -2.24 9.37 4.86
CA ALA A 46 -0.80 9.23 4.68
C ALA A 46 -0.48 7.89 4.02
N ALA A 47 0.41 7.93 3.03
CA ALA A 47 0.95 6.74 2.40
C ALA A 47 1.91 5.99 3.33
N VAL A 48 2.01 4.68 3.13
CA VAL A 48 3.07 3.85 3.72
C VAL A 48 4.39 4.19 3.02
N SER A 49 5.34 4.77 3.77
CA SER A 49 6.73 4.92 3.33
C SER A 49 7.51 3.61 3.52
N PRO A 50 8.69 3.45 2.89
CA PRO A 50 9.56 2.28 3.15
C PRO A 50 9.93 2.10 4.62
N GLU A 51 10.21 3.19 5.35
CA GLU A 51 10.45 3.15 6.80
C GLU A 51 9.22 2.61 7.55
N MET A 52 8.03 3.11 7.19
CA MET A 52 6.79 2.65 7.81
C MET A 52 6.50 1.19 7.48
N ALA A 53 6.81 0.72 6.26
CA ALA A 53 6.65 -0.68 5.88
C ALA A 53 7.51 -1.61 6.75
N ILE A 54 8.75 -1.21 7.08
CA ILE A 54 9.62 -1.94 8.01
C ILE A 54 9.01 -1.99 9.41
N LYS A 55 8.54 -0.85 9.92
CA LYS A 55 7.90 -0.76 11.24
C LYS A 55 6.62 -1.60 11.32
N LEU A 56 5.77 -1.54 10.29
CA LEU A 56 4.55 -2.33 10.20
C LEU A 56 4.83 -3.83 10.14
N ALA A 57 5.86 -4.25 9.39
CA ALA A 57 6.26 -5.65 9.36
C ALA A 57 6.71 -6.16 10.74
N ALA A 58 7.44 -5.34 11.49
CA ALA A 58 7.89 -5.68 12.83
C ALA A 58 6.75 -5.74 13.87
N VAL A 59 5.72 -4.89 13.73
CA VAL A 59 4.64 -4.75 14.72
C VAL A 59 3.40 -5.59 14.39
N LEU A 60 3.00 -5.65 13.12
CA LEU A 60 1.78 -6.32 12.65
C LEU A 60 2.08 -7.58 11.84
N GLY A 61 3.35 -7.90 11.58
CA GLY A 61 3.77 -9.06 10.81
C GLY A 61 3.76 -8.87 9.30
N SER A 62 3.90 -9.97 8.57
CA SER A 62 4.18 -10.02 7.13
C SER A 62 5.59 -9.50 6.79
N THR A 63 5.76 -8.88 5.61
CA THR A 63 7.05 -8.41 5.09
C THR A 63 6.96 -6.93 4.67
N PRO A 64 8.05 -6.15 4.76
CA PRO A 64 8.06 -4.77 4.27
C PRO A 64 7.64 -4.67 2.80
N GLU A 65 8.02 -5.64 1.97
CA GLU A 65 7.67 -5.71 0.55
C GLU A 65 6.18 -5.91 0.34
N MET A 66 5.50 -6.66 1.21
CA MET A 66 4.04 -6.82 1.15
C MET A 66 3.35 -5.47 1.39
N TRP A 67 3.74 -4.76 2.44
CA TRP A 67 3.21 -3.42 2.74
C TRP A 67 3.46 -2.42 1.61
N MET A 68 4.66 -2.45 1.00
CA MET A 68 4.97 -1.62 -0.17
C MET A 68 4.14 -2.02 -1.39
N ARG A 69 3.86 -3.31 -1.61
CA ARG A 69 2.99 -3.77 -2.71
C ARG A 69 1.56 -3.28 -2.54
N LEU A 70 1.02 -3.28 -1.32
CA LEU A 70 -0.31 -2.71 -1.05
C LEU A 70 -0.34 -1.22 -1.40
N GLN A 71 0.65 -0.46 -0.93
CA GLN A 71 0.75 0.97 -1.22
C GLN A 71 0.88 1.24 -2.72
N ALA A 72 1.75 0.51 -3.40
CA ALA A 72 1.96 0.66 -4.84
C ALA A 72 0.70 0.35 -5.63
N SER A 73 -0.03 -0.71 -5.26
CA SER A 73 -1.29 -1.09 -5.92
C SER A 73 -2.33 0.02 -5.78
N TYR A 74 -2.53 0.54 -4.56
CA TYR A 74 -3.43 1.67 -4.32
C TYR A 74 -3.00 2.94 -5.09
N SER A 75 -1.73 3.31 -4.99
CA SER A 75 -1.21 4.52 -5.65
C SER A 75 -1.31 4.44 -7.17
N LEU A 76 -1.07 3.27 -7.77
CA LEU A 76 -1.24 3.06 -9.21
C LEU A 76 -2.71 3.18 -9.63
N GLU A 77 -3.65 2.64 -8.86
CA GLU A 77 -5.08 2.77 -9.16
C GLU A 77 -5.55 4.23 -9.11
N VAL A 78 -5.11 4.98 -8.08
CA VAL A 78 -5.40 6.42 -7.98
C VAL A 78 -4.79 7.18 -9.16
N ALA A 79 -3.53 6.89 -9.50
CA ALA A 79 -2.85 7.54 -10.63
C ALA A 79 -3.49 7.19 -11.98
N ALA A 80 -3.91 5.94 -12.19
CA ALA A 80 -4.56 5.49 -13.43
C ALA A 80 -5.87 6.26 -13.72
N LYS A 81 -6.58 6.73 -12.69
CA LYS A 81 -7.78 7.56 -12.82
C LYS A 81 -7.47 9.02 -13.14
N ALA A 82 -6.29 9.51 -12.77
CA ALA A 82 -5.91 10.92 -12.89
C ALA A 82 -5.02 11.22 -14.11
N VAL A 83 -4.22 10.24 -14.56
CA VAL A 83 -3.24 10.42 -15.62
C VAL A 83 -3.87 10.11 -16.99
N ASP A 84 -4.00 11.14 -17.83
CA ASP A 84 -4.39 10.96 -19.24
C ASP A 84 -3.18 10.52 -20.07
N THR A 85 -3.26 9.31 -20.62
CA THR A 85 -2.21 8.73 -21.47
C THR A 85 -2.51 8.84 -22.97
N SER A 86 -3.64 9.45 -23.37
CA SER A 86 -4.12 9.49 -24.77
C SER A 86 -3.17 10.15 -25.76
N ARG A 87 -2.31 11.06 -25.28
CA ARG A 87 -1.33 11.80 -26.09
C ARG A 87 0.07 11.17 -26.10
N LEU A 88 0.28 10.10 -25.34
CA LEU A 88 1.59 9.49 -25.19
C LEU A 88 1.88 8.53 -26.35
N THR A 89 3.13 8.50 -26.81
CA THR A 89 3.60 7.57 -27.84
C THR A 89 4.43 6.48 -27.19
N GLN A 90 4.03 5.21 -27.38
CA GLN A 90 4.78 4.06 -26.88
C GLN A 90 6.05 3.83 -27.71
N LEU A 91 7.23 4.10 -27.13
CA LEU A 91 8.53 3.92 -27.79
C LEU A 91 9.04 2.47 -27.80
N TYR A 92 8.62 1.67 -26.82
CA TYR A 92 9.01 0.27 -26.69
C TYR A 92 7.77 -0.62 -26.67
N LYS A 93 7.63 -1.47 -27.69
CA LYS A 93 6.71 -2.61 -27.67
C LYS A 93 7.54 -3.83 -27.29
N PRO A 94 7.34 -4.44 -26.11
CA PRO A 94 8.00 -5.70 -25.83
C PRO A 94 7.59 -6.69 -26.91
N THR A 95 8.56 -7.14 -27.71
CA THR A 95 8.39 -8.36 -28.52
C THR A 95 7.97 -9.43 -27.55
N SER A 96 6.85 -10.12 -27.82
CA SER A 96 6.34 -11.22 -27.01
C SER A 96 7.49 -12.13 -26.58
N PHE A 97 7.92 -11.98 -25.33
CA PHE A 97 8.87 -12.89 -24.72
C PHE A 97 8.05 -14.11 -24.36
N THR A 98 8.01 -15.10 -25.27
CA THR A 98 7.61 -16.46 -24.94
C THR A 98 8.83 -17.11 -24.26
N PRO A 99 8.81 -17.31 -22.93
CA PRO A 99 9.85 -18.10 -22.28
C PRO A 99 9.71 -19.52 -22.82
N HIS A 100 10.74 -20.01 -23.49
CA HIS A 100 10.78 -21.33 -24.14
C HIS A 100 11.38 -22.40 -23.22
N TRP A 101 11.26 -22.22 -21.89
CA TRP A 101 11.78 -23.16 -20.90
C TRP A 101 10.73 -23.62 -19.86
N ILE A 102 9.45 -23.68 -20.23
CA ILE A 102 8.46 -24.47 -19.48
C ILE A 102 8.11 -25.71 -20.29
#